data_AF-A0AAE2DTZ4-F1
#
_entry.id   AF-A0AAE2DTZ4-F1
#
_cell.length_a   1.000
_cell.length_b   1.000
_cell.length_c   1.000
_cell.angle_alpha   90.00
_cell.angle_beta   90.00
_cell.angle_gamma   90.00
#
_symmetry.space_group_name_H-M   'P 1'
#
loop_
_entity.id
_entity.type
_entity.pdbx_description
1 polymer ?
#
loop_
_entity_poly.entity_id
_entity_poly.type
_entity_poly.pdbx_seq_one_letter_code
_entity_poly.pdbx_strand_id
1 'polypeptide(L)'
;PVTVTLSNGSTITIAAGETVGTVNVPTAANDVYNNGSTVSTTITGATGGNFENLVPSNTPAVTTITDSVDNTGLTLTATNNIVEGGQITYTATLTNPAQTPVTVTLSNGSTITIAAGETVGTVNV
;
A
#
# COMPACT_ATOMS: atom_id res chain seq x y z
N PRO A 1 3.61 -35.80 -13.08
CA PRO A 1 3.10 -34.44 -12.74
C PRO A 1 3.56 -33.44 -13.80
N VAL A 2 2.86 -32.31 -13.93
CA VAL A 2 3.29 -31.17 -14.75
C VAL A 2 3.78 -30.08 -13.80
N THR A 3 4.93 -29.49 -14.11
CA THR A 3 5.45 -28.31 -13.39
C THR A 3 5.41 -27.12 -14.33
N VAL A 4 4.72 -26.06 -13.92
CA VAL A 4 4.63 -24.78 -14.66
C VAL A 4 5.42 -23.72 -13.91
N THR A 5 6.33 -23.06 -14.60
CA THR A 5 7.12 -21.94 -14.07
C THR A 5 6.51 -20.63 -14.55
N LEU A 6 6.35 -19.68 -13.62
CA LEU A 6 5.77 -18.37 -13.89
C LEU A 6 6.84 -17.27 -13.92
N SER A 7 6.55 -16.15 -14.59
CA SER A 7 7.48 -15.01 -14.73
C SER A 7 7.83 -14.32 -13.41
N ASN A 8 6.99 -14.47 -12.38
CA ASN A 8 7.24 -13.97 -11.03
C ASN A 8 8.09 -14.93 -10.18
N GLY A 9 8.64 -16.00 -10.78
CA GLY A 9 9.46 -17.01 -10.11
C GLY A 9 8.66 -18.10 -9.38
N SER A 10 7.33 -18.01 -9.32
CA SER A 10 6.48 -19.04 -8.70
C SER A 10 6.40 -20.29 -9.57
N THR A 11 6.06 -21.42 -8.93
CA THR A 11 5.79 -22.68 -9.62
C THR A 11 4.41 -23.22 -9.28
N ILE A 12 3.71 -23.73 -10.29
CA ILE A 12 2.47 -24.49 -10.12
C ILE A 12 2.79 -25.96 -10.42
N THR A 13 2.39 -26.84 -9.50
CA THR A 13 2.44 -28.29 -9.73
C THR A 13 1.04 -28.82 -9.98
N ILE A 14 0.86 -29.49 -11.12
CA ILE A 14 -0.35 -30.27 -11.43
C ILE A 14 0.01 -31.74 -11.19
N ALA A 15 -0.67 -32.38 -10.25
CA ALA A 15 -0.39 -33.77 -9.88
C ALA A 15 -0.66 -34.74 -11.05
N ALA A 16 -0.07 -35.94 -11.00
CA ALA A 16 -0.31 -36.93 -12.04
C ALA A 16 -1.78 -37.38 -12.01
N GLY A 17 -2.43 -37.42 -13.18
CA GLY A 17 -3.86 -37.73 -13.30
C GLY A 17 -4.79 -36.54 -13.04
N GLU A 18 -4.26 -35.41 -12.54
CA GLU A 18 -5.03 -34.19 -12.28
C GLU A 18 -4.91 -33.19 -13.43
N THR A 19 -5.86 -32.25 -13.47
CA THR A 19 -5.91 -31.19 -14.49
C THR A 19 -5.74 -29.78 -13.90
N VAL A 20 -5.69 -29.67 -12.57
CA VAL A 20 -5.64 -28.38 -11.88
C VAL A 20 -4.45 -28.35 -10.92
N GLY A 21 -3.76 -27.21 -10.91
CA GLY A 21 -2.77 -26.85 -9.92
C GLY A 21 -2.90 -25.36 -9.62
N THR A 22 -2.55 -24.96 -8.40
CA THR A 22 -2.67 -23.57 -7.94
C THR A 22 -1.41 -23.15 -7.21
N VAL A 23 -1.13 -21.85 -7.21
CA VAL A 23 -0.13 -21.23 -6.35
C VAL A 23 -0.73 -19.96 -5.76
N ASN A 24 -0.49 -19.70 -4.49
CA ASN A 24 -0.87 -18.45 -3.85
C ASN A 24 0.31 -17.49 -3.89
N VAL A 25 0.08 -16.27 -4.36
CA VAL A 25 1.09 -15.19 -4.37
C VAL A 25 0.62 -14.12 -3.38
N PRO A 26 1.32 -13.92 -2.25
CA PRO A 26 0.91 -12.94 -1.26
C PRO A 26 1.04 -11.52 -1.84
N THR A 27 0.09 -10.66 -1.50
CA THR A 27 0.12 -9.23 -1.80
C THR A 27 0.55 -8.45 -0.56
N ALA A 28 0.77 -7.14 -0.73
CA ALA A 28 0.97 -6.26 0.42
C ALA A 28 -0.21 -6.36 1.39
N ALA A 29 0.08 -6.21 2.69
CA ALA A 29 -0.94 -6.11 3.72
C ALA A 29 -1.65 -4.75 3.61
N ASN A 30 -2.86 -4.68 4.18
CA ASN A 30 -3.58 -3.42 4.23
C ASN A 30 -2.81 -2.37 5.05
N ASP A 31 -2.79 -1.14 4.57
CA ASP A 31 -2.32 0.03 5.31
C ASP A 31 -3.20 1.25 4.99
N VAL A 32 -2.87 2.40 5.57
CA VAL A 32 -3.65 3.63 5.41
C VAL A 32 -3.27 4.44 4.17
N TYR A 33 -2.37 3.90 3.34
CA TYR A 33 -1.79 4.61 2.22
C TYR A 33 -2.30 4.03 0.90
N ASN A 34 -2.52 4.92 -0.06
CA ASN A 34 -2.94 4.47 -1.38
C ASN A 34 -1.84 3.64 -2.06
N ASN A 35 -2.04 2.33 -2.10
CA ASN A 35 -1.08 1.37 -2.65
C ASN A 35 -1.73 0.43 -3.71
N GLY A 36 -2.89 0.81 -4.24
CA GLY A 36 -3.57 0.09 -5.31
C GLY A 36 -2.65 -0.18 -6.50
N SER A 37 -2.69 -1.39 -7.03
CA SER A 37 -1.72 -1.84 -8.04
C SER A 37 -2.28 -2.92 -8.96
N THR A 38 -1.56 -3.20 -10.04
CA THR A 38 -1.89 -4.30 -10.96
C THR A 38 -0.69 -5.22 -11.03
N VAL A 39 -0.92 -6.51 -10.80
CA VAL A 39 0.08 -7.56 -10.97
C VAL A 39 -0.24 -8.37 -12.22
N SER A 40 0.80 -8.81 -12.92
CA SER A 40 0.65 -9.71 -14.06
C SER A 40 1.71 -10.82 -14.03
N THR A 41 1.33 -12.00 -14.50
CA THR A 41 2.26 -13.12 -14.61
C THR A 41 1.98 -13.93 -15.86
N THR A 42 3.03 -14.47 -16.46
CA THR A 42 2.99 -15.31 -17.66
C THR A 42 3.62 -16.65 -17.36
N ILE A 43 3.27 -17.67 -18.13
CA ILE A 43 4.00 -18.93 -18.13
C ILE A 43 5.34 -18.70 -18.85
N THR A 44 6.45 -19.05 -18.20
CA THR A 44 7.80 -19.01 -18.79
C THR A 44 8.31 -20.40 -19.17
N GLY A 45 7.71 -21.44 -18.61
CA GLY A 45 7.99 -22.82 -18.98
C GLY A 45 6.98 -23.80 -18.40
N ALA A 46 6.82 -24.93 -19.06
CA ALA A 46 6.09 -26.08 -18.51
C ALA A 46 6.82 -27.37 -18.88
N THR A 47 6.97 -28.27 -17.91
CA THR A 47 7.70 -29.54 -18.09
C THR A 47 6.96 -30.69 -17.41
N GLY A 48 7.28 -31.93 -17.80
CA GLY A 48 6.65 -33.13 -17.25
C GLY A 48 5.39 -33.54 -18.03
N GLY A 49 4.47 -34.23 -17.36
CA GLY A 49 3.18 -34.65 -17.95
C GLY A 49 3.24 -35.78 -18.97
N ASN A 50 4.40 -36.09 -19.56
CA ASN A 50 4.63 -37.09 -20.62
C ASN A 50 3.88 -36.90 -21.94
N PHE A 51 3.27 -35.73 -22.16
CA PHE A 51 2.50 -35.44 -23.37
C PHE A 51 3.33 -35.48 -24.65
N GLU A 52 2.71 -35.91 -25.75
CA GLU A 52 3.31 -35.86 -27.08
C GLU A 52 3.55 -34.42 -27.55
N ASN A 53 2.67 -33.48 -27.15
CA ASN A 53 2.80 -32.06 -27.42
C ASN A 53 2.09 -31.22 -26.35
N LEU A 54 2.85 -30.39 -25.64
CA LEU A 54 2.32 -29.40 -24.70
C LEU A 54 2.69 -28.00 -25.18
N VAL A 55 1.70 -27.15 -25.42
CA VAL A 55 1.89 -25.77 -25.87
C VAL A 55 1.35 -24.81 -24.80
N PRO A 56 2.22 -24.22 -23.96
CA PRO A 56 1.80 -23.24 -22.97
C PRO A 56 1.32 -21.93 -23.61
N SER A 57 0.31 -21.30 -23.01
CA SER A 57 -0.09 -19.94 -23.39
C SER A 57 0.89 -18.90 -22.82
N ASN A 58 1.25 -17.92 -23.63
CA ASN A 58 2.08 -16.78 -23.23
C ASN A 58 1.25 -15.54 -22.86
N THR A 59 -0.07 -15.62 -22.93
CA THR A 59 -0.94 -14.51 -22.53
C THR A 59 -0.80 -14.24 -21.03
N PRO A 60 -0.52 -13.00 -20.61
CA PRO A 60 -0.44 -12.67 -19.18
C PRO A 60 -1.77 -12.89 -18.48
N ALA A 61 -1.74 -13.55 -17.33
CA ALA A 61 -2.78 -13.47 -16.33
C ALA A 61 -2.60 -12.15 -15.57
N VAL A 62 -3.65 -11.32 -15.50
CA VAL A 62 -3.62 -9.99 -14.89
C VAL A 62 -4.59 -9.95 -13.72
N THR A 63 -4.18 -9.35 -12.61
CA THR A 63 -5.03 -9.15 -11.44
C THR A 63 -4.86 -7.73 -10.93
N THR A 64 -5.97 -7.03 -10.76
CA THR A 64 -6.01 -5.69 -10.17
C THR A 64 -6.22 -5.82 -8.67
N ILE A 65 -5.34 -5.20 -7.89
CA ILE A 65 -5.43 -5.09 -6.44
C ILE A 65 -6.04 -3.72 -6.15
N THR A 66 -7.27 -3.73 -5.65
CA THR A 66 -7.96 -2.53 -5.19
C THR A 66 -7.58 -2.26 -3.75
N ASP A 67 -7.09 -1.05 -3.49
CA ASP A 67 -6.81 -0.55 -2.15
C ASP A 67 -8.11 -0.36 -1.34
N SER A 68 -8.04 -0.53 -0.02
CA SER A 68 -9.17 -0.16 0.84
C SER A 68 -9.18 1.34 1.12
N VAL A 69 -10.35 1.85 1.47
CA VAL A 69 -10.48 3.25 1.89
C VAL A 69 -10.26 3.33 3.40
N ASP A 70 -9.19 4.01 3.79
CA ASP A 70 -8.84 4.27 5.18
C ASP A 70 -8.89 5.78 5.48
N ASN A 71 -9.51 6.15 6.60
CA ASN A 71 -9.76 7.56 6.93
C ASN A 71 -8.72 8.10 7.92
N THR A 72 -7.98 9.14 7.52
CA THR A 72 -7.07 9.88 8.42
C THR A 72 -7.76 11.13 8.97
N GLY A 73 -7.95 11.19 10.30
CA GLY A 73 -8.41 12.38 11.01
C GLY A 73 -7.29 13.38 11.31
N LEU A 74 -7.64 14.67 11.31
CA LEU A 74 -6.80 15.80 11.72
C LEU A 74 -7.51 16.58 12.83
N THR A 75 -6.81 16.85 13.93
CA THR A 75 -7.31 17.67 15.04
C THR A 75 -6.40 18.87 15.27
N LEU A 76 -6.97 19.99 15.74
CA LEU A 76 -6.23 21.20 16.08
C LEU A 76 -6.53 21.55 17.55
N THR A 77 -5.47 21.76 18.32
CA THR A 77 -5.56 22.24 19.71
C THR A 77 -4.73 23.51 19.86
N ALA A 78 -5.04 24.29 20.91
CA ALA A 78 -4.33 25.51 21.24
C ALA A 78 -4.03 25.54 22.74
N THR A 79 -3.08 26.39 23.14
CA THR A 79 -2.84 26.66 24.56
C THR A 79 -4.09 27.28 25.19
N ASN A 80 -4.62 26.67 26.25
CA ASN A 80 -5.94 27.03 26.81
C ASN A 80 -5.99 28.37 27.54
N ASN A 81 -4.90 28.76 28.19
CA ASN A 81 -4.82 30.00 28.94
C ASN A 81 -3.39 30.54 28.89
N ILE A 82 -3.27 31.85 28.72
CA ILE A 82 -2.00 32.58 28.79
C ILE A 82 -2.21 33.86 29.62
N VAL A 83 -1.12 34.36 30.19
CA VAL A 83 -1.06 35.73 30.71
C VAL A 83 -0.76 36.69 29.56
N GLU A 84 -1.11 37.97 29.71
CA GLU A 84 -0.77 38.97 28.69
C GLU A 84 0.75 38.99 28.41
N GLY A 85 1.12 39.06 27.13
CA GLY A 85 2.51 38.92 26.68
C GLY A 85 3.02 37.48 26.54
N GLY A 86 2.17 36.48 26.82
CA GLY A 86 2.45 35.07 26.51
C GLY A 86 2.30 34.72 25.02
N GLN A 87 2.62 33.47 24.69
CA GLN A 87 2.58 32.93 23.33
C GLN A 87 1.54 31.81 23.22
N ILE A 88 0.82 31.76 22.10
CA ILE A 88 -0.14 30.69 21.83
C ILE A 88 0.56 29.62 21.00
N THR A 89 0.63 28.40 21.52
CA THR A 89 1.05 27.24 20.72
C THR A 89 -0.18 26.57 20.13
N TYR A 90 -0.25 26.50 18.81
CA TYR A 90 -1.21 25.68 18.08
C TYR A 90 -0.57 24.34 17.72
N THR A 91 -1.29 23.25 17.96
CA THR A 91 -0.83 21.88 17.68
C THR A 91 -1.81 21.17 16.77
N ALA A 92 -1.36 20.79 15.58
CA ALA A 92 -2.11 19.94 14.66
C ALA A 92 -1.68 18.48 14.86
N THR A 93 -2.65 17.56 14.99
CA THR A 93 -2.39 16.13 15.20
C THR A 93 -3.16 15.28 14.21
N LEU A 94 -2.43 14.49 13.42
CA LEU A 94 -2.96 13.43 12.55
C LEU A 94 -3.12 12.14 13.35
N THR A 95 -4.10 11.34 12.95
CA THR A 95 -4.31 9.98 13.50
C THR A 95 -3.38 8.93 12.88
N ASN A 96 -2.79 9.23 11.72
CA ASN A 96 -1.83 8.40 11.02
C ASN A 96 -0.67 9.25 10.47
N PRO A 97 0.57 8.73 10.43
CA PRO A 97 1.71 9.49 9.93
C PRO A 97 1.59 9.71 8.42
N ALA A 98 1.91 10.93 7.96
CA ALA A 98 1.91 11.24 6.52
C ALA A 98 3.24 10.81 5.87
N GLN A 99 3.21 10.29 4.64
CA GLN A 99 4.45 9.94 3.91
C GLN A 99 5.17 11.17 3.31
N THR A 100 4.46 12.28 3.19
CA THR A 100 5.00 13.56 2.74
C THR A 100 4.61 14.65 3.74
N PRO A 101 5.35 15.78 3.80
CA PRO A 101 5.00 16.85 4.73
C PRO A 101 3.59 17.40 4.47
N VAL A 102 2.85 17.63 5.56
CA VAL A 102 1.51 18.23 5.54
C VAL A 102 1.60 19.66 6.03
N THR A 103 1.07 20.60 5.25
CA THR A 103 0.97 22.01 5.63
C THR A 103 -0.46 22.34 6.01
N VAL A 104 -0.65 22.85 7.23
CA VAL A 104 -1.93 23.34 7.74
C VAL A 104 -1.86 24.86 7.84
N THR A 105 -2.70 25.56 7.06
CA THR A 105 -2.82 27.01 7.12
C THR A 105 -3.92 27.40 8.09
N LEU A 106 -3.58 28.20 9.09
CA LEU A 106 -4.52 28.70 10.08
C LEU A 106 -5.17 30.01 9.59
N SER A 107 -6.36 30.33 10.12
CA SER A 107 -7.09 31.56 9.74
C SER A 107 -6.35 32.85 10.13
N ASN A 108 -5.41 32.79 11.07
CA ASN A 108 -4.54 33.89 11.44
C ASN A 108 -3.31 34.05 10.50
N GLY A 109 -3.23 33.25 9.43
CA GLY A 109 -2.14 33.28 8.46
C GLY A 109 -0.89 32.48 8.85
N SER A 110 -0.84 31.91 10.06
CA SER A 110 0.26 31.03 10.47
C SER A 110 0.19 29.67 9.78
N THR A 111 1.33 29.00 9.62
CA THR A 111 1.42 27.67 9.02
C THR A 111 2.01 26.67 9.99
N ILE A 112 1.37 25.51 10.11
CA ILE A 112 1.93 24.35 10.81
C ILE A 112 2.41 23.38 9.75
N THR A 113 3.65 22.89 9.88
CA THR A 113 4.15 21.79 9.07
C THR A 113 4.26 20.54 9.93
N ILE A 114 3.57 19.47 9.53
CA ILE A 114 3.78 18.12 10.04
C ILE A 114 4.76 17.46 9.08
N ALA A 115 5.93 17.07 9.56
CA ALA A 115 6.96 16.46 8.71
C ALA A 115 6.52 15.07 8.22
N ALA A 116 7.15 14.58 7.15
CA ALA A 116 6.97 13.20 6.71
C ALA A 116 7.35 12.22 7.84
N GLY A 117 6.54 11.19 8.04
CA GLY A 117 6.67 10.21 9.11
C GLY A 117 6.10 10.65 10.46
N GLU A 118 5.77 11.94 10.63
CA GLU A 118 5.26 12.48 11.88
C GLU A 118 3.74 12.57 11.88
N THR A 119 3.18 12.65 13.07
CA THR A 119 1.74 12.87 13.29
C THR A 119 1.45 14.25 13.88
N VAL A 120 2.45 14.95 14.39
CA VAL A 120 2.27 16.20 15.12
C VAL A 120 3.09 17.32 14.49
N GLY A 121 2.48 18.50 14.38
CA GLY A 121 3.16 19.74 14.04
C GLY A 121 2.67 20.87 14.92
N THR A 122 3.54 21.83 15.21
CA THR A 122 3.22 22.99 16.05
C THR A 122 3.63 24.30 15.41
N VAL A 123 2.91 25.38 15.75
CA VAL A 123 3.33 26.74 15.47
C VAL A 123 3.02 27.63 16.67
N ASN A 124 3.89 28.61 16.89
CA ASN A 124 3.85 29.52 18.01
C ASN A 124 3.57 30.93 17.48
N VAL A 125 2.54 31.59 18.03
CA VAL A 125 2.07 32.92 17.61
C VAL A 125 2.03 33.86 18.80
#